data_AF-A0A525PGK5-F1
#
_entry.id   AF-A0A525PGK5-F1
#
_cell.length_a   1.000
_cell.length_b   1.000
_cell.length_c   1.000
_cell.angle_alpha   90.00
_cell.angle_beta   90.00
_cell.angle_gamma   90.00
#
_symmetry.space_group_name_H-M   'P 1'
#
loop_
_entity.id
_entity.type
_entity.pdbx_description
1 polymer ?
#
loop_
_entity_poly.entity_id
_entity_poly.type
_entity_poly.pdbx_seq_one_letter_code
_entity_poly.pdbx_strand_id
1 'polypeptide(L)'
;MMKPDPFATFLESVQALIAGGLRLAESLMQPGWRQYQMFIIIGLALASWALHHASGNWLQAWVRTREGWSKWQLRAIVQFKRRLGLIWFASMAWMIYLVMQNITWPSRSYLIGIFATLVTVWVGIAFAARLVRNRPMRRLVTWGLWIYATLYFLNVVDDVSRFLDAVALSIGDFRLSLLTVITALVVIGIFFSVARIVSQASAATIRKNEDISPSMQVLAVKGVQLTLYGVAFFMGVKAVGVDLTGLAVLSGAIGVGLGFGLQKVVSNLVSGIIILIDKSIKPGDVISLGDTFGWIQTLGARYASVVTRDGKEYLIPNEDLITGQVVNWSHSNDFVRLDIYFGTA
;
A
#
# COMPACT_ATOMS: atom_id res chain seq x y z
N MET A 1 0.70 -43.58 16.09
CA MET A 1 1.57 -43.11 14.99
C MET A 1 2.17 -41.78 15.40
N MET A 2 3.47 -41.71 15.71
CA MET A 2 4.14 -40.43 15.98
C MET A 2 4.16 -39.61 14.68
N LYS A 3 3.74 -38.33 14.73
CA LYS A 3 4.01 -37.41 13.63
C LYS A 3 5.53 -37.35 13.44
N PRO A 4 6.05 -37.54 12.20
CA PRO A 4 7.47 -37.44 11.95
C PRO A 4 7.97 -36.07 12.41
N ASP A 5 9.13 -36.05 13.09
CA ASP A 5 9.76 -34.82 13.54
C ASP A 5 10.04 -33.92 12.32
N PRO A 6 9.45 -32.71 12.25
CA PRO A 6 9.65 -31.78 11.15
C PRO A 6 11.13 -31.48 10.91
N PHE A 7 11.93 -31.46 11.99
CA PHE A 7 13.36 -31.23 11.90
C PHE A 7 14.10 -32.39 11.23
N ALA A 8 13.74 -33.63 11.57
CA ALA A 8 14.31 -34.82 10.94
C ALA A 8 14.00 -34.87 9.43
N THR A 9 12.74 -34.61 9.06
CA THR A 9 12.35 -34.57 7.62
C THR A 9 13.06 -33.46 6.85
N PHE A 10 13.31 -32.31 7.50
CA PHE A 10 14.07 -31.23 6.90
C PHE A 10 15.54 -31.62 6.70
N LEU A 11 16.17 -32.25 7.68
CA LEU A 11 17.55 -32.73 7.55
C LEU A 11 17.72 -33.76 6.43
N GLU A 12 16.76 -34.67 6.26
CA GLU A 12 16.75 -35.63 5.15
C GLU A 12 16.69 -34.91 3.79
N SER A 13 15.85 -33.87 3.67
CA SER A 13 15.74 -33.06 2.44
C SER A 13 17.07 -32.35 2.11
N VAL A 14 17.77 -31.82 3.14
CA VAL A 14 19.07 -31.17 2.98
C VAL A 14 20.14 -32.17 2.55
N GLN A 15 20.17 -33.35 3.15
CA GLN A 15 21.12 -34.41 2.78
C GLN A 15 20.88 -34.90 1.35
N ALA A 16 19.61 -35.10 0.96
CA ALA A 16 19.24 -35.47 -0.41
C ALA A 16 19.68 -34.40 -1.42
N LEU A 17 19.55 -33.12 -1.07
CA LEU A 17 20.04 -32.00 -1.86
C LEU A 17 21.55 -32.03 -2.07
N ILE A 18 22.31 -32.23 -1.00
CA ILE A 18 23.78 -32.31 -1.05
C ILE A 18 24.21 -33.49 -1.92
N ALA A 19 23.61 -34.67 -1.71
CA ALA A 19 23.90 -35.87 -2.50
C ALA A 19 23.54 -35.68 -3.98
N GLY A 20 22.41 -35.03 -4.28
CA GLY A 20 22.00 -34.69 -5.64
C GLY A 20 22.96 -33.71 -6.31
N GLY A 21 23.44 -32.70 -5.58
CA GLY A 21 24.43 -31.73 -6.06
C GLY A 21 25.77 -32.39 -6.42
N LEU A 22 26.25 -33.30 -5.57
CA LEU A 22 27.48 -34.07 -5.83
C LEU A 22 27.35 -34.96 -7.08
N ARG A 23 26.22 -35.67 -7.23
CA ARG A 23 25.93 -36.48 -8.44
C ARG A 23 25.85 -35.61 -9.70
N LEU A 24 25.28 -34.41 -9.60
CA LEU A 24 25.21 -33.47 -10.72
C LEU A 24 26.60 -32.96 -11.10
N ALA A 25 27.46 -32.65 -10.14
CA ALA A 25 28.85 -32.24 -10.37
C ALA A 25 29.66 -33.35 -11.06
N GLU A 26 29.58 -34.58 -10.56
CA GLU A 26 30.27 -35.73 -11.14
C GLU A 26 29.81 -35.99 -12.59
N SER A 27 28.51 -35.88 -12.84
CA SER A 27 27.94 -36.09 -14.17
C SER A 27 28.10 -34.89 -15.13
N LEU A 28 28.64 -33.76 -14.68
CA LEU A 28 29.12 -32.67 -15.55
C LEU A 28 30.58 -32.87 -15.99
N MET A 29 31.36 -33.61 -15.20
CA MET A 29 32.77 -33.92 -15.51
C MET A 29 32.91 -35.11 -16.47
N GLN A 30 31.90 -35.96 -16.60
CA GLN A 30 31.89 -37.06 -17.56
C GLN A 30 31.67 -36.55 -19.00
N PRO A 31 32.56 -36.88 -19.96
CA PRO A 31 32.40 -36.48 -21.35
C PRO A 31 31.14 -37.11 -21.97
N GLY A 32 30.29 -36.27 -22.58
CA GLY A 32 29.01 -36.70 -23.13
C GLY A 32 28.16 -35.53 -23.64
N TRP A 33 26.88 -35.79 -23.91
CA TRP A 33 25.95 -34.82 -24.53
C TRP A 33 25.78 -33.50 -23.74
N ARG A 34 26.12 -33.49 -22.44
CA ARG A 34 26.07 -32.29 -21.59
C ARG A 34 27.12 -31.24 -21.96
N GLN A 35 28.27 -31.62 -22.50
CA GLN A 35 29.27 -30.67 -22.99
C GLN A 35 28.76 -29.89 -24.22
N TYR A 36 28.04 -30.56 -25.12
CA TYR A 36 27.36 -29.88 -26.24
C TYR A 36 26.32 -28.87 -25.75
N GLN A 37 25.57 -29.18 -24.68
CA GLN A 37 24.66 -28.21 -24.07
C GLN A 37 25.40 -26.97 -23.53
N MET A 38 26.58 -27.15 -22.93
CA MET A 38 27.43 -26.03 -22.49
C MET A 38 27.91 -25.17 -23.67
N PHE A 39 28.33 -25.79 -24.78
CA PHE A 39 28.68 -25.05 -25.99
C PHE A 39 27.49 -24.30 -26.60
N ILE A 40 26.30 -24.91 -26.61
CA ILE A 40 25.06 -24.25 -27.03
C ILE A 40 24.76 -23.04 -26.14
N ILE A 41 24.89 -23.17 -24.81
CA ILE A 41 24.69 -22.07 -23.87
C ILE A 41 25.70 -20.93 -24.08
N ILE A 42 26.98 -21.24 -24.32
CA ILE A 42 28.02 -20.24 -24.62
C ILE A 42 27.71 -19.55 -25.96
N GLY A 43 27.32 -20.32 -26.99
CA GLY A 43 26.89 -19.80 -28.28
C GLY A 43 25.67 -18.88 -28.15
N LEU A 44 24.68 -19.28 -27.35
CA LEU A 44 23.50 -18.47 -27.01
C LEU A 44 23.88 -17.18 -26.29
N ALA A 45 24.87 -17.22 -25.39
CA ALA A 45 25.37 -16.04 -24.69
C ALA A 45 26.05 -15.05 -25.63
N LEU A 46 26.89 -15.54 -26.56
CA LEU A 46 27.54 -14.72 -27.58
C LEU A 46 26.53 -14.13 -28.57
N ALA A 47 25.60 -14.94 -29.06
CA ALA A 47 24.54 -14.48 -29.95
C ALA A 47 23.63 -13.44 -29.25
N SER A 48 23.31 -13.66 -27.98
CA SER A 48 22.55 -12.68 -27.19
C SER A 48 23.31 -11.38 -26.97
N TRP A 49 24.63 -11.44 -26.74
CA TRP A 49 25.48 -10.26 -26.60
C TRP A 49 25.55 -9.43 -27.90
N ALA A 50 25.64 -10.10 -29.06
CA ALA A 50 25.59 -9.44 -30.36
C ALA A 50 24.21 -8.81 -30.63
N LEU A 51 23.13 -9.55 -30.36
CA LEU A 51 21.75 -9.05 -30.47
C LEU A 51 21.52 -7.86 -29.54
N HIS A 52 22.05 -7.88 -28.31
CA HIS A 52 21.97 -6.77 -27.37
C HIS A 52 22.59 -5.49 -27.91
N HIS A 53 23.77 -5.59 -28.55
CA HIS A 53 24.42 -4.43 -29.16
C HIS A 53 23.61 -3.89 -30.35
N ALA A 54 23.19 -4.76 -31.26
CA ALA A 54 22.41 -4.37 -32.44
C ALA A 54 21.06 -3.72 -32.05
N SER A 55 20.27 -4.41 -31.25
CA SER A 55 18.95 -3.93 -30.81
C SER A 55 19.04 -2.78 -29.80
N GLY A 56 20.11 -2.69 -29.00
CA GLY A 56 20.37 -1.57 -28.11
C GLY A 56 20.69 -0.27 -28.85
N ASN A 57 21.39 -0.35 -29.99
CA ASN A 57 21.66 0.78 -30.87
C ASN A 57 20.40 1.21 -31.62
N TRP A 58 19.65 0.24 -32.15
CA TRP A 58 18.35 0.50 -32.78
C TRP A 58 17.37 1.18 -31.82
N LEU A 59 17.22 0.67 -30.59
CA LEU A 59 16.33 1.24 -29.58
C LEU A 59 16.71 2.69 -29.24
N GLN A 60 18.02 2.99 -29.21
CA GLN A 60 18.51 4.34 -28.94
C GLN A 60 18.26 5.30 -30.12
N ALA A 61 18.46 4.84 -31.35
CA ALA A 61 18.11 5.61 -32.55
C ALA A 61 16.60 5.88 -32.60
N TRP A 62 15.78 4.86 -32.32
CA TRP A 62 14.33 4.97 -32.29
C TRP A 62 13.83 5.95 -31.21
N VAL A 63 14.36 5.87 -29.99
CA VAL A 63 14.00 6.81 -28.91
C VAL A 63 14.36 8.25 -29.28
N ARG A 64 15.48 8.48 -30.01
CA ARG A 64 15.88 9.82 -30.46
C ARG A 64 14.94 10.41 -31.50
N THR A 65 14.21 9.60 -32.27
CA THR A 65 13.21 10.07 -33.25
C THR A 65 11.88 10.47 -32.62
N ARG A 66 11.67 10.20 -31.33
CA ARG A 66 10.40 10.45 -30.62
C ARG A 66 10.57 11.63 -29.66
N GLU A 67 10.02 12.78 -30.03
CA GLU A 67 9.91 13.94 -29.14
C GLU A 67 8.62 13.91 -28.30
N GLY A 68 8.62 14.51 -27.11
CA GLY A 68 7.44 14.62 -26.24
C GLY A 68 7.25 13.51 -25.18
N TRP A 69 8.21 12.61 -25.02
CA TRP A 69 8.10 11.55 -24.01
C TRP A 69 8.36 12.02 -22.59
N SER A 70 7.49 11.59 -21.68
CA SER A 70 7.60 11.89 -20.26
C SER A 70 8.85 11.24 -19.64
N LYS A 71 9.41 11.87 -18.60
CA LYS A 71 10.62 11.40 -17.90
C LYS A 71 10.51 9.96 -17.35
N TRP A 72 9.30 9.42 -17.13
CA TRP A 72 9.13 8.04 -16.66
C TRP A 72 9.23 7.01 -17.78
N GLN A 73 8.75 7.33 -18.99
CA GLN A 73 8.85 6.48 -20.20
C GLN A 73 10.32 6.28 -20.59
N LEU A 74 11.09 7.38 -20.67
CA LEU A 74 12.53 7.32 -20.96
C LEU A 74 13.29 6.49 -19.92
N ARG A 75 12.98 6.67 -18.63
CA ARG A 75 13.57 5.86 -17.55
C ARG A 75 13.22 4.38 -17.70
N ALA A 76 12.01 4.04 -18.11
CA ALA A 76 11.62 2.64 -18.32
C ALA A 76 12.42 1.99 -19.45
N ILE A 77 12.66 2.70 -20.54
CA ILE A 77 13.39 2.18 -21.70
C ILE A 77 14.87 2.01 -21.42
N VAL A 78 15.49 2.94 -20.69
CA VAL A 78 16.90 2.76 -20.27
C VAL A 78 17.07 1.50 -19.42
N GLN A 79 16.10 1.18 -18.55
CA GLN A 79 16.16 -0.06 -17.76
C GLN A 79 15.92 -1.30 -18.62
N PHE A 80 14.97 -1.24 -19.55
CA PHE A 80 14.73 -2.33 -20.50
C PHE A 80 16.00 -2.62 -21.32
N LYS A 81 16.63 -1.56 -21.88
CA LYS A 81 17.91 -1.64 -22.59
C LYS A 81 19.01 -2.30 -21.76
N ARG A 82 19.17 -1.93 -20.48
CA ARG A 82 20.19 -2.52 -19.58
C ARG A 82 20.02 -4.02 -19.35
N ARG A 83 18.82 -4.57 -19.51
CA ARG A 83 18.52 -6.01 -19.32
C ARG A 83 18.29 -6.75 -20.63
N LEU A 84 18.41 -6.06 -21.76
CA LEU A 84 18.00 -6.54 -23.06
C LEU A 84 18.80 -7.76 -23.53
N GLY A 85 20.08 -7.87 -23.16
CA GLY A 85 20.86 -9.10 -23.38
C GLY A 85 20.40 -10.29 -22.54
N LEU A 86 19.94 -10.10 -21.30
CA LEU A 86 19.37 -11.22 -20.53
C LEU A 86 18.01 -11.64 -21.08
N ILE A 87 17.22 -10.68 -21.57
CA ILE A 87 15.91 -10.95 -22.21
C ILE A 87 16.12 -11.74 -23.50
N TRP A 88 17.02 -11.32 -24.39
CA TRP A 88 17.32 -12.08 -25.61
C TRP A 88 17.86 -13.47 -25.31
N PHE A 89 18.74 -13.60 -24.30
CA PHE A 89 19.26 -14.89 -23.88
C PHE A 89 18.12 -15.80 -23.41
N ALA A 90 17.24 -15.32 -22.53
CA ALA A 90 16.11 -16.10 -22.02
C ALA A 90 15.17 -16.53 -23.16
N SER A 91 14.80 -15.60 -24.06
CA SER A 91 13.91 -15.88 -25.19
C SER A 91 14.52 -16.94 -26.12
N MET A 92 15.80 -16.80 -26.46
CA MET A 92 16.48 -17.72 -27.38
C MET A 92 16.75 -19.08 -26.72
N ALA A 93 17.09 -19.11 -25.43
CA ALA A 93 17.24 -20.34 -24.66
C ALA A 93 15.92 -21.11 -24.54
N TRP A 94 14.80 -20.41 -24.29
CA TRP A 94 13.46 -21.03 -24.31
C TRP A 94 13.08 -21.55 -25.70
N MET A 95 13.36 -20.80 -26.76
CA MET A 95 13.11 -21.24 -28.13
C MET A 95 13.88 -22.52 -28.46
N ILE A 96 15.18 -22.57 -28.14
CA ILE A 96 16.00 -23.78 -28.34
C ILE A 96 15.51 -24.93 -27.46
N TYR A 97 15.17 -24.67 -26.20
CA TYR A 97 14.64 -25.68 -25.29
C TYR A 97 13.36 -26.34 -25.83
N LEU A 98 12.41 -25.53 -26.32
CA LEU A 98 11.16 -26.02 -26.90
C LEU A 98 11.39 -26.79 -28.20
N VAL A 99 12.25 -26.29 -29.09
CA VAL A 99 12.61 -26.99 -30.34
C VAL A 99 13.27 -28.34 -30.03
N MET A 100 14.20 -28.36 -29.07
CA MET A 100 14.86 -29.60 -28.65
C MET A 100 13.92 -30.57 -27.94
N GLN A 101 12.92 -30.11 -27.18
CA GLN A 101 11.92 -30.99 -26.59
C GLN A 101 11.03 -31.66 -27.64
N ASN A 102 10.72 -30.97 -28.75
CA ASN A 102 9.88 -31.51 -29.81
C ASN A 102 10.65 -32.43 -30.78
N ILE A 103 11.95 -32.19 -30.98
CA ILE A 103 12.78 -32.93 -31.95
C ILE A 103 13.64 -34.02 -31.29
N THR A 104 14.05 -33.83 -30.03
CA THR A 104 15.01 -34.71 -29.34
C THR A 104 14.52 -35.16 -27.96
N TRP A 105 15.22 -36.12 -27.37
CA TRP A 105 14.92 -36.66 -26.03
C TRP A 105 15.02 -35.59 -24.91
N PRO A 106 14.11 -35.60 -23.91
CA PRO A 106 14.09 -34.58 -22.84
C PRO A 106 15.39 -34.43 -22.03
N SER A 107 16.17 -35.51 -21.88
CA SER A 107 17.47 -35.48 -21.18
C SER A 107 18.53 -34.64 -21.90
N ARG A 108 18.34 -34.39 -23.20
CA ARG A 108 19.28 -33.67 -24.07
C ARG A 108 19.14 -32.15 -24.01
N SER A 109 18.08 -31.62 -23.41
CA SER A 109 17.81 -30.19 -23.26
C SER A 109 17.77 -29.71 -21.80
N TYR A 110 18.06 -30.60 -20.84
CA TYR A 110 17.92 -30.34 -19.41
C TYR A 110 18.71 -29.11 -18.91
N LEU A 111 20.00 -28.97 -19.26
CA LEU A 111 20.80 -27.81 -18.83
C LEU A 111 20.31 -26.52 -19.47
N ILE A 112 19.91 -26.56 -20.74
CA ILE A 112 19.37 -25.40 -21.45
C ILE A 112 18.09 -24.93 -20.76
N GLY A 113 17.20 -25.84 -20.36
CA GLY A 113 15.99 -25.53 -19.60
C GLY A 113 16.28 -24.90 -18.23
N ILE A 114 17.27 -25.40 -17.49
CA ILE A 114 17.72 -24.81 -16.22
C ILE A 114 18.19 -23.38 -16.42
N PHE A 115 19.10 -23.15 -17.37
CA PHE A 115 19.63 -21.81 -17.65
C PHE A 115 18.55 -20.85 -18.14
N ALA A 116 17.64 -21.31 -19.01
CA ALA A 116 16.51 -20.51 -19.48
C ALA A 116 15.62 -20.08 -18.30
N THR A 117 15.32 -21.00 -17.38
CA THR A 117 14.52 -20.74 -16.18
C THR A 117 15.23 -19.77 -15.24
N LEU A 118 16.51 -20.01 -14.91
CA LEU A 118 17.30 -19.15 -14.02
C LEU A 118 17.41 -17.71 -14.55
N VAL A 119 17.67 -17.53 -15.85
CA VAL A 119 17.74 -16.19 -16.44
C VAL A 119 16.37 -15.53 -16.47
N THR A 120 15.30 -16.28 -16.75
CA THR A 120 13.92 -15.77 -16.70
C THR A 120 13.57 -15.28 -15.30
N VAL A 121 13.87 -16.09 -14.27
CA VAL A 121 13.69 -15.73 -12.86
C VAL A 121 14.50 -14.50 -12.51
N TRP A 122 15.77 -14.44 -12.89
CA TRP A 122 16.63 -13.28 -12.62
C TRP A 122 16.08 -11.99 -13.23
N VAL A 123 15.64 -12.05 -14.50
CA VAL A 123 14.98 -10.92 -15.17
C VAL A 123 13.70 -10.53 -14.45
N GLY A 124 12.86 -11.50 -14.09
CA GLY A 124 11.62 -11.30 -13.32
C GLY A 124 11.87 -10.60 -11.97
N ILE A 125 12.82 -11.08 -11.18
CA ILE A 125 13.21 -10.48 -9.89
C ILE A 125 13.73 -9.06 -10.09
N ALA A 126 14.53 -8.81 -11.13
CA ALA A 126 15.05 -7.48 -11.43
C ALA A 126 13.92 -6.47 -11.76
N PHE A 127 12.88 -6.92 -12.47
CA PHE A 127 11.69 -6.11 -12.73
C PHE A 127 10.81 -5.94 -11.47
N ALA A 128 10.54 -7.02 -10.74
CA ALA A 128 9.74 -6.98 -9.51
C ALA A 128 10.35 -6.06 -8.46
N ALA A 129 11.66 -6.13 -8.25
CA ALA A 129 12.40 -5.27 -7.33
C ALA A 129 12.26 -3.76 -7.67
N ARG A 130 11.97 -3.41 -8.93
CA ARG A 130 11.77 -2.02 -9.33
C ARG A 130 10.45 -1.43 -8.84
N LEU A 131 9.43 -2.26 -8.66
CA LEU A 131 8.14 -1.81 -8.13
C LEU A 131 8.29 -1.25 -6.71
N VAL A 132 9.31 -1.73 -5.98
CA VAL A 132 9.63 -1.30 -4.63
C VAL A 132 10.48 -0.02 -4.66
N ARG A 133 9.84 1.11 -4.34
CA ARG A 133 10.49 2.43 -4.38
C ARG A 133 11.52 2.66 -3.27
N ASN A 134 11.32 2.07 -2.08
CA ASN A 134 12.21 2.25 -0.94
C ASN A 134 13.46 1.37 -1.05
N ARG A 135 14.65 1.93 -0.86
CA ARG A 135 15.94 1.20 -0.92
C ARG A 135 16.02 -0.02 0.02
N PRO A 136 15.71 0.08 1.33
CA PRO A 136 15.81 -1.08 2.23
C PRO A 136 14.76 -2.16 1.90
N MET A 137 13.51 -1.74 1.65
CA MET A 137 12.43 -2.65 1.27
C MET A 137 12.75 -3.38 -0.03
N ARG A 138 13.36 -2.70 -1.00
CA ARG A 138 13.79 -3.32 -2.25
C ARG A 138 14.83 -4.40 -2.02
N ARG A 139 15.80 -4.16 -1.13
CA ARG A 139 16.80 -5.19 -0.77
C ARG A 139 16.11 -6.40 -0.14
N LEU A 140 15.23 -6.19 0.83
CA LEU A 140 14.49 -7.28 1.49
C LEU A 140 13.67 -8.09 0.48
N VAL A 141 12.91 -7.43 -0.40
CA VAL A 141 12.12 -8.09 -1.44
C VAL A 141 13.01 -8.82 -2.45
N THR A 142 14.11 -8.22 -2.91
CA THR A 142 15.05 -8.89 -3.82
C THR A 142 15.66 -10.14 -3.19
N TRP A 143 16.14 -10.06 -1.94
CA TRP A 143 16.68 -11.22 -1.24
C TRP A 143 15.61 -12.28 -1.00
N GLY A 144 14.40 -11.89 -0.57
CA GLY A 144 13.28 -12.81 -0.37
C GLY A 144 12.87 -13.53 -1.65
N LEU A 145 12.80 -12.82 -2.78
CA LEU A 145 12.53 -13.43 -4.08
C LEU A 145 13.63 -14.40 -4.52
N TRP A 146 14.91 -14.07 -4.27
CA TRP A 146 16.02 -14.97 -4.56
C TRP A 146 16.01 -16.23 -3.67
N ILE A 147 15.72 -16.07 -2.38
CA ILE A 147 15.55 -17.19 -1.45
C ILE A 147 14.42 -18.09 -1.94
N TYR A 148 13.24 -17.53 -2.20
CA TYR A 148 12.09 -18.29 -2.69
C TYR A 148 12.39 -18.99 -4.03
N ALA A 149 12.97 -18.28 -4.99
CA ALA A 149 13.36 -18.85 -6.27
C ALA A 149 14.35 -20.01 -6.11
N THR A 150 15.31 -19.89 -5.19
CA THR A 150 16.27 -20.95 -4.88
C THR A 150 15.54 -22.15 -4.30
N LEU A 151 14.70 -21.95 -3.28
CA LEU A 151 13.92 -23.04 -2.66
C LEU A 151 13.01 -23.74 -3.68
N TYR A 152 12.37 -22.97 -4.56
CA TYR A 152 11.52 -23.49 -5.64
C TYR A 152 12.34 -24.33 -6.62
N PHE A 153 13.50 -23.83 -7.05
CA PHE A 153 14.37 -24.55 -7.97
C PHE A 153 14.95 -25.84 -7.36
N LEU A 154 15.23 -25.81 -6.06
CA LEU A 154 15.67 -26.97 -5.30
C LEU A 154 14.52 -27.92 -4.94
N ASN A 155 13.27 -27.58 -5.28
CA ASN A 155 12.06 -28.35 -4.98
C ASN A 155 11.88 -28.67 -3.48
N VAL A 156 12.28 -27.75 -2.59
CA VAL A 156 12.18 -27.88 -1.12
C VAL A 156 11.25 -26.85 -0.49
N VAL A 157 10.44 -26.15 -1.31
CA VAL A 157 9.48 -25.14 -0.81
C VAL A 157 8.49 -25.75 0.16
N ASP A 158 7.98 -26.94 -0.14
CA ASP A 158 7.00 -27.62 0.70
C ASP A 158 7.62 -28.10 2.02
N ASP A 159 8.88 -28.56 1.99
CA ASP A 159 9.62 -28.98 3.19
C ASP A 159 9.90 -27.78 4.11
N VAL A 160 10.40 -26.68 3.54
CA VAL A 160 10.64 -25.44 4.28
C VAL A 160 9.34 -24.86 4.81
N SER A 161 8.26 -24.87 4.02
CA SER A 161 6.96 -24.36 4.46
C SER A 161 6.40 -25.18 5.63
N ARG A 162 6.50 -26.52 5.55
CA ARG A 162 6.13 -27.41 6.66
C ARG A 162 6.96 -27.17 7.90
N PHE A 163 8.27 -26.97 7.74
CA PHE A 163 9.16 -26.63 8.86
C PHE A 163 8.77 -25.29 9.52
N LEU A 164 8.55 -24.25 8.71
CA LEU A 164 8.12 -22.94 9.20
C LEU A 164 6.71 -22.98 9.83
N ASP A 165 5.82 -23.87 9.38
CA ASP A 165 4.50 -24.05 9.98
C ASP A 165 4.56 -24.84 11.30
N ALA A 166 5.51 -25.75 11.43
CA ALA A 166 5.75 -26.51 12.64
C ALA A 166 6.31 -25.64 13.78
N VAL A 167 7.13 -24.63 13.45
CA VAL A 167 7.56 -23.62 14.42
C VAL A 167 6.39 -22.68 14.69
N ALA A 168 5.53 -23.07 15.64
CA ALA A 168 4.35 -22.31 16.01
C ALA A 168 4.24 -22.08 17.51
N LEU A 169 3.77 -20.90 17.87
CA LEU A 169 3.34 -20.57 19.23
C LEU A 169 1.83 -20.83 19.31
N SER A 170 1.42 -21.74 20.18
CA SER A 170 0.01 -22.05 20.47
C SER A 170 -0.36 -21.57 21.86
N ILE A 171 -1.35 -20.68 21.97
CA ILE A 171 -1.91 -20.18 23.22
C ILE A 171 -3.43 -20.37 23.16
N GLY A 172 -3.96 -21.38 23.86
CA GLY A 172 -5.37 -21.77 23.71
C GLY A 172 -5.69 -22.15 22.27
N ASP A 173 -6.72 -21.52 21.69
CA ASP A 173 -7.12 -21.71 20.28
C ASP A 173 -6.29 -20.89 19.28
N PHE A 174 -5.47 -19.95 19.77
CA PHE A 174 -4.63 -19.11 18.92
C PHE A 174 -3.35 -19.85 18.55
N ARG A 175 -3.19 -20.21 17.27
CA ARG A 175 -1.96 -20.77 16.71
C ARG A 175 -1.32 -19.77 15.74
N LEU A 176 -0.11 -19.30 16.08
CA LEU A 176 0.69 -18.42 15.24
C LEU A 176 1.97 -19.14 14.82
N SER A 177 2.00 -19.63 13.57
CA SER A 177 3.20 -20.23 12.99
C SER A 177 4.15 -19.19 12.39
N LEU A 178 5.44 -19.50 12.34
CA LEU A 178 6.44 -18.64 11.72
C LEU A 178 6.13 -18.43 10.23
N LEU A 179 5.61 -19.45 9.55
CA LEU A 179 5.09 -19.35 8.17
C LEU A 179 3.99 -18.29 8.08
N THR A 180 3.03 -18.31 9.01
CA THR A 180 1.92 -17.35 9.07
C THR A 180 2.44 -15.93 9.26
N VAL A 181 3.40 -15.72 10.16
CA VAL A 181 4.02 -14.40 10.40
C VAL A 181 4.74 -13.89 9.16
N ILE A 182 5.57 -14.71 8.53
CA ILE A 182 6.30 -14.33 7.31
C ILE A 182 5.31 -14.00 6.17
N THR A 183 4.28 -14.83 6.00
CA THR A 183 3.22 -14.62 5.01
C THR A 183 2.47 -13.32 5.27
N ALA A 184 2.12 -13.04 6.53
CA ALA A 184 1.48 -11.80 6.94
C ALA A 184 2.33 -10.57 6.61
N LEU A 185 3.62 -10.60 6.94
CA LEU A 185 4.53 -9.48 6.66
C LEU A 185 4.63 -9.20 5.14
N VAL A 186 4.68 -10.25 4.32
CA VAL A 186 4.72 -10.11 2.85
C VAL A 186 3.40 -9.54 2.33
N VAL A 187 2.26 -10.12 2.72
CA VAL A 187 0.93 -9.70 2.25
C VAL A 187 0.60 -8.27 2.71
N ILE A 188 0.80 -7.95 3.98
CA ILE A 188 0.63 -6.59 4.51
C ILE A 188 1.58 -5.62 3.79
N GLY A 189 2.83 -6.02 3.55
CA GLY A 189 3.80 -5.21 2.80
C GLY A 189 3.34 -4.88 1.37
N ILE A 190 2.67 -5.83 0.70
CA ILE A 190 2.07 -5.62 -0.62
C ILE A 190 0.91 -4.63 -0.52
N PHE A 191 -0.04 -4.84 0.38
CA PHE A 191 -1.17 -3.93 0.57
C PHE A 191 -0.72 -2.52 0.95
N PHE A 192 0.29 -2.37 1.81
CA PHE A 192 0.86 -1.07 2.16
C PHE A 192 1.54 -0.39 0.97
N SER A 193 2.17 -1.17 0.09
CA SER A 193 2.77 -0.64 -1.14
C SER A 193 1.70 -0.11 -2.09
N VAL A 194 0.58 -0.83 -2.24
CA VAL A 194 -0.57 -0.39 -3.03
C VAL A 194 -1.20 0.86 -2.40
N ALA A 195 -1.49 0.84 -1.10
CA ALA A 195 -2.04 1.97 -0.35
C ALA A 195 -1.17 3.23 -0.49
N ARG A 196 0.16 3.08 -0.46
CA ARG A 196 1.10 4.18 -0.66
C ARG A 196 1.00 4.79 -2.07
N ILE A 197 0.85 3.97 -3.11
CA ILE A 197 0.72 4.44 -4.49
C ILE A 197 -0.60 5.21 -4.63
N VAL A 198 -1.70 4.62 -4.17
CA VAL A 198 -3.04 5.24 -4.20
C VAL A 198 -3.06 6.53 -3.39
N SER A 199 -2.43 6.54 -2.22
CA SER A 199 -2.31 7.72 -1.37
C SER A 199 -1.53 8.85 -2.04
N GLN A 200 -0.43 8.54 -2.74
CA GLN A 200 0.34 9.55 -3.45
C GLN A 200 -0.41 10.13 -4.64
N ALA A 201 -1.15 9.30 -5.37
CA ALA A 201 -2.02 9.75 -6.45
C ALA A 201 -3.11 10.69 -5.90
N SER A 202 -3.79 10.26 -4.83
CA SER A 202 -4.83 11.06 -4.16
C SER A 202 -4.27 12.38 -3.63
N ALA A 203 -3.08 12.37 -3.03
CA ALA A 203 -2.43 13.57 -2.52
C ALA A 203 -2.04 14.55 -3.63
N ALA A 204 -1.62 14.05 -4.78
CA ALA A 204 -1.34 14.88 -5.95
C ALA A 204 -2.60 15.54 -6.49
N THR A 205 -3.74 14.85 -6.47
CA THR A 205 -5.04 15.42 -6.87
C THR A 205 -5.50 16.49 -5.87
N ILE A 206 -5.46 16.20 -4.57
CA ILE A 206 -5.90 17.13 -3.51
C ILE A 206 -5.09 18.44 -3.54
N ARG A 207 -3.77 18.35 -3.71
CA ARG A 207 -2.88 19.53 -3.73
C ARG A 207 -3.03 20.42 -4.96
N LYS A 208 -3.65 19.92 -6.03
CA LYS A 208 -3.93 20.71 -7.25
C LYS A 208 -5.19 21.55 -7.12
N ASN A 209 -6.02 21.30 -6.11
CA ASN A 209 -7.24 22.05 -5.90
C ASN A 209 -6.92 23.33 -5.11
N GLU A 210 -6.86 24.46 -5.81
CA GLU A 210 -6.59 25.79 -5.23
C GLU A 210 -7.75 26.33 -4.40
N ASP A 211 -8.97 25.80 -4.56
CA ASP A 211 -10.15 26.18 -3.78
C ASP A 211 -10.06 25.69 -2.32
N ILE A 212 -9.17 24.72 -2.05
CA ILE A 212 -8.97 24.16 -0.72
C ILE A 212 -7.79 24.84 -0.04
N SER A 213 -8.02 25.40 1.15
CA SER A 213 -6.96 26.03 1.94
C SER A 213 -5.80 25.06 2.24
N PRO A 214 -4.55 25.54 2.35
CA PRO A 214 -3.38 24.67 2.56
C PRO A 214 -3.50 23.77 3.80
N SER A 215 -4.11 24.25 4.88
CA SER A 215 -4.35 23.47 6.09
C SER A 215 -5.33 22.31 5.85
N MET A 216 -6.41 22.57 5.10
CA MET A 216 -7.39 21.54 4.74
C MET A 216 -6.81 20.52 3.76
N GLN A 217 -5.93 20.92 2.84
CA GLN A 217 -5.22 19.98 1.97
C GLN A 217 -4.35 19.00 2.78
N VAL A 218 -3.60 19.51 3.77
CA VAL A 218 -2.78 18.66 4.65
C VAL A 218 -3.66 17.70 5.45
N LEU A 219 -4.76 18.19 6.03
CA LEU A 219 -5.71 17.37 6.78
C LEU A 219 -6.32 16.26 5.90
N ALA A 220 -6.80 16.60 4.71
CA ALA A 220 -7.39 15.65 3.78
C ALA A 220 -6.39 14.58 3.33
N VAL A 221 -5.15 14.97 3.01
CA VAL A 221 -4.09 14.01 2.64
C VAL A 221 -3.77 13.07 3.81
N LYS A 222 -3.71 13.57 5.04
CA LYS A 222 -3.47 12.75 6.23
C LYS A 222 -4.64 11.83 6.53
N GLY A 223 -5.88 12.29 6.36
CA GLY A 223 -7.08 11.48 6.49
C GLY A 223 -7.10 10.32 5.49
N VAL A 224 -6.88 10.61 4.20
CA VAL A 224 -6.78 9.57 3.16
C VAL A 224 -5.65 8.57 3.45
N GLN A 225 -4.48 9.06 3.91
CA GLN A 225 -3.38 8.19 4.34
C GLN A 225 -3.78 7.25 5.46
N LEU A 226 -4.36 7.80 6.54
CA LEU A 226 -4.79 7.03 7.70
C LEU A 226 -5.80 5.95 7.31
N THR A 227 -6.82 6.32 6.53
CA THR A 227 -7.85 5.38 6.05
C THR A 227 -7.26 4.30 5.17
N LEU A 228 -6.44 4.65 4.16
CA LEU A 228 -5.87 3.66 3.24
C LEU A 228 -4.92 2.69 3.93
N TYR A 229 -4.07 3.17 4.85
CA TYR A 229 -3.17 2.29 5.61
C TYR A 229 -3.93 1.43 6.62
N GLY A 230 -4.96 1.96 7.27
CA GLY A 230 -5.83 1.18 8.16
C GLY A 230 -6.54 0.05 7.41
N VAL A 231 -7.13 0.35 6.25
CA VAL A 231 -7.78 -0.63 5.38
C VAL A 231 -6.78 -1.65 4.84
N ALA A 232 -5.60 -1.21 4.42
CA ALA A 232 -4.53 -2.11 3.97
C ALA A 232 -4.05 -3.07 5.07
N PHE A 233 -3.96 -2.60 6.31
CA PHE A 233 -3.60 -3.43 7.46
C PHE A 233 -4.69 -4.48 7.72
N PHE A 234 -5.94 -4.04 7.81
CA PHE A 234 -7.09 -4.92 8.03
C PHE A 234 -7.20 -6.00 6.96
N MET A 235 -7.10 -5.62 5.67
CA MET A 235 -7.12 -6.59 4.56
C MET A 235 -5.91 -7.52 4.59
N GLY A 236 -4.72 -7.01 4.92
CA GLY A 236 -3.51 -7.81 4.97
C GLY A 236 -3.54 -8.88 6.06
N VAL A 237 -4.04 -8.55 7.25
CA VAL A 237 -4.21 -9.52 8.34
C VAL A 237 -5.32 -10.53 8.02
N LYS A 238 -6.47 -10.06 7.50
CA LYS A 238 -7.58 -10.92 7.09
C LYS A 238 -7.19 -11.91 5.99
N ALA A 239 -6.37 -11.49 5.03
CA ALA A 239 -5.91 -12.34 3.93
C ALA A 239 -5.06 -13.54 4.39
N VAL A 240 -4.45 -13.44 5.58
CA VAL A 240 -3.63 -14.51 6.15
C VAL A 240 -4.46 -15.44 7.06
N GLY A 241 -5.75 -15.14 7.24
CA GLY A 241 -6.66 -15.96 8.05
C GLY A 241 -6.48 -15.81 9.56
N VAL A 242 -5.76 -14.76 10.01
CA VAL A 242 -5.64 -14.44 11.43
C VAL A 242 -6.99 -13.93 11.94
N ASP A 243 -7.46 -14.50 13.06
CA ASP A 243 -8.68 -14.04 13.71
C ASP A 243 -8.50 -12.61 14.24
N LEU A 244 -9.31 -11.70 13.71
CA LEU A 244 -9.32 -10.29 14.06
C LEU A 244 -10.32 -9.95 15.16
N THR A 245 -11.04 -10.93 15.73
CA THR A 245 -12.09 -10.69 16.72
C THR A 245 -11.57 -9.92 17.94
N GLY A 246 -10.42 -10.33 18.49
CA GLY A 246 -9.79 -9.60 19.60
C GLY A 246 -9.41 -8.15 19.24
N LEU A 247 -8.91 -7.94 18.02
CA LEU A 247 -8.58 -6.59 17.53
C LEU A 247 -9.84 -5.76 17.27
N ALA A 248 -10.94 -6.38 16.82
CA ALA A 248 -12.22 -5.73 16.60
C ALA A 248 -12.84 -5.26 17.92
N VAL A 249 -12.76 -6.07 18.99
CA VAL A 249 -13.18 -5.67 20.35
C VAL A 249 -12.35 -4.48 20.84
N LEU A 250 -11.02 -4.56 20.73
CA LEU A 250 -10.13 -3.45 21.13
C LEU A 250 -10.40 -2.19 20.32
N SER A 251 -10.58 -2.32 19.00
CA SER A 251 -10.90 -1.21 18.10
C SER A 251 -12.28 -0.62 18.42
N GLY A 252 -13.23 -1.44 18.84
CA GLY A 252 -14.53 -1.00 19.34
C GLY A 252 -14.40 -0.15 20.59
N ALA A 253 -13.62 -0.60 21.57
CA ALA A 253 -13.36 0.16 22.79
C ALA A 253 -12.65 1.50 22.51
N ILE A 254 -11.63 1.50 21.64
CA ILE A 254 -10.97 2.72 21.17
C ILE A 254 -11.97 3.63 20.44
N GLY A 255 -12.83 3.07 19.60
CA GLY A 255 -13.86 3.79 18.87
C GLY A 255 -14.86 4.49 19.79
N VAL A 256 -15.32 3.81 20.84
CA VAL A 256 -16.17 4.39 21.89
C VAL A 256 -15.45 5.53 22.61
N GLY A 257 -14.19 5.33 23.02
CA GLY A 257 -13.39 6.37 23.67
C GLY A 257 -13.18 7.61 22.79
N LEU A 258 -12.88 7.41 21.50
CA LEU A 258 -12.78 8.50 20.52
C LEU A 258 -14.13 9.19 20.30
N GLY A 259 -15.23 8.43 20.29
CA GLY A 259 -16.59 8.98 20.18
C GLY A 259 -16.92 9.92 21.32
N PHE A 260 -16.63 9.52 22.57
CA PHE A 260 -16.77 10.40 23.72
C PHE A 260 -15.85 11.64 23.64
N GLY A 261 -14.60 11.47 23.21
CA GLY A 261 -13.66 12.60 23.05
C GLY A 261 -14.07 13.60 21.96
N LEU A 262 -14.72 13.14 20.90
CA LEU A 262 -15.19 13.97 19.77
C LEU A 262 -16.62 14.48 19.95
N GLN A 263 -17.34 14.06 21.00
CA GLN A 263 -18.76 14.34 21.20
C GLN A 263 -19.08 15.83 21.04
N LYS A 264 -18.32 16.72 21.70
CA LYS A 264 -18.54 18.18 21.64
C LYS A 264 -18.29 18.78 20.25
N VAL A 265 -17.30 18.27 19.52
CA VAL A 265 -17.01 18.74 18.16
C VAL A 265 -18.14 18.36 17.22
N VAL A 266 -18.62 17.11 17.32
CA VAL A 266 -19.74 16.60 16.52
C VAL A 266 -21.03 17.33 16.89
N SER A 267 -21.30 17.54 18.18
CA SER A 267 -22.47 18.28 18.66
C SER A 267 -22.55 19.69 18.05
N ASN A 268 -21.43 20.43 18.07
CA ASN A 268 -21.36 21.76 17.46
C ASN A 268 -21.55 21.74 15.94
N LEU A 269 -20.98 20.75 15.25
CA LEU A 269 -21.14 20.61 13.81
C LEU A 269 -22.60 20.32 13.43
N VAL A 270 -23.22 19.35 14.09
CA VAL A 270 -24.61 18.96 13.86
C VAL A 270 -25.55 20.12 14.21
N SER A 271 -25.31 20.80 15.33
CA SER A 271 -26.08 21.99 15.73
C SER A 271 -25.98 23.10 14.68
N GLY A 272 -24.78 23.35 14.13
CA GLY A 272 -24.60 24.31 13.04
C GLY A 272 -25.37 23.96 11.77
N ILE A 273 -25.39 22.68 11.38
CA ILE A 273 -26.17 22.19 10.23
C ILE A 273 -27.67 22.38 10.48
N ILE A 274 -28.16 22.05 11.68
CA ILE A 274 -29.57 22.22 12.06
C ILE A 274 -29.98 23.70 11.98
N ILE A 275 -29.20 24.61 12.56
CA ILE A 275 -29.46 26.06 12.50
C ILE A 275 -29.56 26.55 11.05
N LEU A 276 -28.68 26.07 10.16
CA LEU A 276 -28.69 26.44 8.74
C LEU A 276 -29.93 25.93 8.00
N ILE A 277 -30.39 24.72 8.32
CA ILE A 277 -31.58 24.11 7.69
C ILE A 277 -32.84 24.80 8.17
N ASP A 278 -32.99 24.93 9.49
CA ASP A 278 -34.20 25.47 10.11
C ASP A 278 -34.27 27.01 10.02
N LYS A 279 -33.12 27.65 9.76
CA LYS A 279 -32.94 29.10 9.75
C LYS A 279 -33.50 29.77 11.02
N SER A 280 -33.39 29.09 12.15
CA SER A 280 -33.84 29.56 13.47
C SER A 280 -33.15 30.87 13.86
N ILE A 281 -31.90 31.02 13.42
CA ILE A 281 -31.04 32.16 13.66
C ILE A 281 -30.21 32.42 12.40
N LYS A 282 -30.12 33.67 11.94
CA LYS A 282 -29.46 34.04 10.67
C LYS A 282 -28.42 35.15 10.88
N PRO A 283 -27.38 35.24 10.02
CA PRO A 283 -26.51 36.42 10.00
C PRO A 283 -27.33 37.69 9.82
N GLY A 284 -27.08 38.69 10.67
CA GLY A 284 -27.85 39.92 10.76
C GLY A 284 -28.88 39.95 11.91
N ASP A 285 -29.28 38.79 12.46
CA ASP A 285 -30.25 38.76 13.54
C ASP A 285 -29.68 39.36 14.83
N VAL A 286 -30.52 40.10 15.56
CA VAL A 286 -30.21 40.61 16.90
C VAL A 286 -30.67 39.59 17.94
N ILE A 287 -29.73 39.04 18.68
CA ILE A 287 -29.99 37.97 19.64
C ILE A 287 -29.49 38.32 21.05
N SER A 288 -30.15 37.72 22.04
CA SER A 288 -29.70 37.68 23.44
C SER A 288 -29.54 36.22 23.86
N LEU A 289 -28.36 35.86 24.37
CA LEU A 289 -28.07 34.56 24.97
C LEU A 289 -27.32 34.79 26.29
N GLY A 290 -27.94 34.42 27.41
CA GLY A 290 -27.41 34.75 28.74
C GLY A 290 -27.19 36.27 28.88
N ASP A 291 -25.97 36.66 29.25
CA ASP A 291 -25.57 38.08 29.39
C ASP A 291 -25.06 38.71 28.07
N THR A 292 -25.01 37.93 26.98
CA THR A 292 -24.51 38.42 25.68
C THR A 292 -25.67 38.94 24.84
N PHE A 293 -25.61 40.23 24.48
CA PHE A 293 -26.57 40.88 23.59
C PHE A 293 -25.83 41.52 22.40
N GLY A 294 -26.21 41.14 21.18
CA GLY A 294 -25.55 41.62 19.97
C GLY A 294 -26.20 41.10 18.70
N TRP A 295 -25.60 41.39 17.55
CA TRP A 295 -26.05 40.86 16.27
C TRP A 295 -25.08 39.81 15.73
N ILE A 296 -25.59 38.90 14.91
CA ILE A 296 -24.80 37.80 14.36
C ILE A 296 -24.06 38.28 13.13
N GLN A 297 -22.74 38.24 13.18
CA GLN A 297 -21.90 38.65 12.06
C GLN A 297 -21.67 37.51 11.08
N THR A 298 -21.28 36.33 11.58
CA THR A 298 -21.05 35.14 10.75
C THR A 298 -21.54 33.88 11.45
N LEU A 299 -22.06 32.94 10.65
CA LEU A 299 -22.42 31.61 11.12
C LEU A 299 -21.41 30.61 10.56
N GLY A 300 -20.58 30.06 11.43
CA GLY A 300 -19.61 29.02 11.08
C GLY A 300 -20.14 27.62 11.34
N ALA A 301 -19.40 26.61 10.89
CA ALA A 301 -19.78 25.21 11.09
C ALA A 301 -19.80 24.78 12.57
N ARG A 302 -19.04 25.44 13.46
CA ARG A 302 -18.87 25.06 14.87
C ARG A 302 -19.19 26.17 15.89
N TYR A 303 -19.32 27.40 15.44
CA TYR A 303 -19.65 28.56 16.28
C TYR A 303 -20.36 29.61 15.44
N ALA A 304 -21.11 30.50 16.09
CA ALA A 304 -21.57 31.76 15.54
C ALA A 304 -20.80 32.93 16.17
N SER A 305 -20.48 33.93 15.37
CA SER A 305 -19.87 35.19 15.84
C SER A 305 -20.98 36.19 16.15
N VAL A 306 -21.02 36.67 17.38
CA VAL A 306 -21.95 37.69 17.87
C VAL A 306 -21.17 38.93 18.26
N VAL A 307 -21.45 40.05 17.60
CA VAL A 307 -20.81 41.33 17.88
C VAL A 307 -21.73 42.17 18.76
N THR A 308 -21.22 42.58 19.91
CA THR A 308 -21.96 43.47 20.82
C THR A 308 -21.85 44.93 20.38
N ARG A 309 -22.71 45.78 20.95
CA ARG A 309 -22.67 47.23 20.70
C ARG A 309 -21.35 47.89 21.10
N ASP A 310 -20.60 47.28 22.02
CA ASP A 310 -19.30 47.76 22.49
C ASP A 310 -18.13 47.26 21.60
N GLY A 311 -18.43 46.60 20.47
CA GLY A 311 -17.44 46.11 19.52
C GLY A 311 -16.71 44.82 19.93
N LYS A 312 -17.18 44.12 20.98
CA LYS A 312 -16.64 42.81 21.36
C LYS A 312 -17.27 41.71 20.49
N GLU A 313 -16.44 40.82 19.97
CA GLU A 313 -16.87 39.66 19.18
C GLU A 313 -16.82 38.39 20.05
N TYR A 314 -17.99 37.82 20.31
CA TYR A 314 -18.15 36.57 21.06
C TYR A 314 -18.30 35.40 20.09
N LEU A 315 -17.47 34.38 20.26
CA LEU A 315 -17.55 33.13 19.50
C LEU A 315 -18.38 32.12 20.30
N ILE A 316 -19.67 32.06 20.01
CA ILE A 316 -20.63 31.21 20.73
C ILE A 316 -20.69 29.83 20.06
N PRO A 317 -20.43 28.72 20.78
CA PRO A 317 -20.59 27.38 20.24
C PRO A 317 -22.01 27.14 19.71
N ASN A 318 -22.13 26.46 18.57
CA ASN A 318 -23.44 26.19 17.96
C ASN A 318 -24.34 25.31 18.86
N GLU A 319 -23.74 24.43 19.67
CA GLU A 319 -24.47 23.62 20.64
C GLU A 319 -25.22 24.49 21.68
N ASP A 320 -24.61 25.58 22.13
CA ASP A 320 -25.21 26.47 23.12
C ASP A 320 -26.42 27.23 22.54
N LEU A 321 -26.39 27.54 21.24
CA LEU A 321 -27.49 28.20 20.52
C LEU A 321 -28.71 27.29 20.30
N ILE A 322 -28.52 25.97 20.32
CA ILE A 322 -29.59 24.98 20.18
C ILE A 322 -30.14 24.54 21.55
N THR A 323 -29.25 24.32 22.52
CA THR A 323 -29.64 23.79 23.84
C THR A 323 -30.06 24.87 24.82
N GLY A 324 -29.57 26.10 24.67
CA GLY A 324 -29.89 27.24 25.52
C GLY A 324 -31.08 28.05 25.01
N GLN A 325 -31.70 28.83 25.89
CA GLN A 325 -32.75 29.77 25.52
C GLN A 325 -32.15 31.00 24.82
N VAL A 326 -32.42 31.15 23.53
CA VAL A 326 -32.04 32.32 22.74
C VAL A 326 -33.27 33.20 22.51
N VAL A 327 -33.15 34.49 22.82
CA VAL A 327 -34.16 35.49 22.44
C VAL A 327 -33.71 36.16 21.15
N ASN A 328 -34.46 35.95 20.07
CA ASN A 328 -34.21 36.61 18.78
C ASN A 328 -35.19 37.78 18.61
N TRP A 329 -34.65 39.00 18.59
CA TRP A 329 -35.40 40.25 18.55
C TRP A 329 -35.84 40.65 17.15
N SER A 330 -35.27 40.02 16.11
CA SER A 330 -35.51 40.36 14.70
C SER A 330 -36.01 39.16 13.89
N HIS A 331 -36.48 38.10 14.54
CA HIS A 331 -36.85 36.86 13.84
C HIS A 331 -38.09 37.02 12.95
N SER A 332 -39.14 37.64 13.50
CA SER A 332 -40.45 37.77 12.84
C SER A 332 -40.72 39.17 12.30
N ASN A 333 -40.23 40.20 12.98
CA ASN A 333 -40.29 41.60 12.54
C ASN A 333 -39.17 42.41 13.21
N ASP A 334 -38.93 43.62 12.70
CA ASP A 334 -37.88 44.52 13.21
C ASP A 334 -38.41 45.53 14.26
N PHE A 335 -39.65 45.36 14.73
CA PHE A 335 -40.30 46.29 15.66
C PHE A 335 -40.03 45.87 17.11
N VAL A 336 -39.34 46.73 17.86
CA VAL A 336 -39.06 46.51 19.29
C VAL A 336 -39.99 47.36 20.15
N ARG A 337 -40.60 46.76 21.18
CA ARG A 337 -41.41 47.50 22.17
C ARG A 337 -40.49 48.30 23.09
N LEU A 338 -40.77 49.59 23.25
CA LEU A 338 -40.03 50.48 24.14
C LEU A 338 -40.94 50.88 25.31
N ASP A 339 -40.64 50.36 26.51
CA ASP A 339 -41.39 50.68 27.72
C ASP A 339 -40.78 51.92 28.38
N ILE A 340 -41.55 53.02 28.44
CA ILE A 340 -41.15 54.26 29.09
C ILE A 340 -41.98 54.43 30.36
N TYR A 341 -41.31 54.43 31.51
CA TYR A 341 -41.94 54.69 32.80
C TYR A 341 -41.80 56.16 33.15
N PHE A 342 -42.92 56.84 33.38
CA PHE A 342 -42.94 58.22 33.83
C PHE A 342 -43.16 58.26 35.34
N GLY A 343 -42.31 59.01 36.06
CA GLY A 343 -42.50 59.34 37.47
C GLY A 343 -42.94 60.79 37.61
N THR A 344 -44.00 61.06 38.37
CA THR A 344 -44.42 62.41 38.73
C THR A 344 -43.80 62.82 40.08
N ALA A 345 -43.51 64.11 40.24
CA ALA A 345 -42.81 64.70 41.39
C ALA A 345 -43.61 64.64 42.70
#